data_AF-A0A8T5QXE2-F1
#
_entry.id   AF-A0A8T5QXE2-F1
#
_cell.length_a   1.000
_cell.length_b   1.000
_cell.length_c   1.000
_cell.angle_alpha   90.00
_cell.angle_beta   90.00
_cell.angle_gamma   90.00
#
_symmetry.space_group_name_H-M   'P 1'
#
loop_
_entity.id
_entity.type
_entity.pdbx_description
1 polymer ?
#
loop_
_entity_poly.entity_id
_entity_poly.type
_entity_poly.pdbx_seq_one_letter_code
_entity_poly.pdbx_strand_id
1 'polypeptide(L)'
;MYSNEDDKQTLKTRIIILLIGIVVLLIVGMFAFHFLEGWSYQESLYFSAISLMTRGQSNLFPTTFLSTIFTILYLFIGVCFVIYAITTLLSFYISYYQESVVKKAKNLVGKLQPKKEQKKPDKWIILKRKEKKN
;
A
#
# COMPACT_ATOMS: atom_id res chain seq x y z
N MET A 1 -6.01 -22.35 3.04
CA MET A 1 -4.54 -22.21 2.96
C MET A 1 -4.20 -21.63 1.57
N TYR A 2 -4.77 -20.46 1.26
CA TYR A 2 -4.85 -19.87 -0.10
C TYR A 2 -4.83 -18.31 0.00
N SER A 3 -3.88 -17.73 0.74
CA SER A 3 -3.90 -16.27 1.01
C SER A 3 -2.52 -15.73 1.37
N ASN A 4 -1.48 -16.08 0.61
CA ASN A 4 -0.18 -15.45 0.82
C ASN A 4 0.62 -15.30 -0.49
N GLU A 5 0.51 -16.25 -1.42
CA GLU A 5 1.13 -16.12 -2.74
C GLU A 5 0.28 -15.29 -3.70
N ASP A 6 -1.04 -15.50 -3.73
CA ASP A 6 -1.96 -14.69 -4.56
C ASP A 6 -2.01 -13.22 -4.11
N ASP A 7 -1.97 -12.96 -2.81
CA ASP A 7 -1.93 -11.59 -2.26
C ASP A 7 -0.62 -10.87 -2.65
N LYS A 8 0.52 -11.58 -2.61
CA LYS A 8 1.79 -11.03 -3.11
C LYS A 8 1.76 -10.78 -4.62
N GLN A 9 1.11 -11.65 -5.40
CA GLN A 9 1.01 -11.52 -6.85
C GLN A 9 0.15 -10.31 -7.26
N THR A 10 -1.00 -10.13 -6.61
CA THR A 10 -1.89 -8.98 -6.84
C THR A 10 -1.23 -7.66 -6.44
N LEU A 11 -0.48 -7.65 -5.34
CA LEU A 11 0.31 -6.49 -4.90
C LEU A 11 1.41 -6.12 -5.90
N LYS A 12 2.19 -7.10 -6.36
CA LYS A 12 3.20 -6.88 -7.41
C LYS A 12 2.58 -6.28 -8.67
N THR A 13 1.44 -6.82 -9.09
CA THR A 13 0.71 -6.33 -10.26
C THR A 13 0.28 -4.87 -10.09
N ARG A 14 -0.26 -4.49 -8.93
CA ARG A 14 -0.63 -3.09 -8.62
C ARG A 14 0.58 -2.16 -8.66
N ILE A 15 1.71 -2.55 -8.06
CA ILE A 15 2.94 -1.74 -8.07
C ILE A 15 3.48 -1.58 -9.49
N ILE A 16 3.46 -2.64 -10.30
CA ILE A 16 3.86 -2.57 -11.70
C ILE A 16 2.94 -1.62 -12.49
N ILE A 17 1.63 -1.68 -12.28
CA ILE A 17 0.67 -0.74 -12.89
C ILE A 17 0.98 0.70 -12.49
N LEU A 18 1.33 0.95 -11.23
CA LEU A 18 1.74 2.29 -10.77
C LEU A 18 3.03 2.75 -11.47
N LEU A 19 4.05 1.90 -11.56
CA LEU A 19 5.29 2.24 -12.24
C LEU A 19 5.06 2.54 -13.73
N ILE A 20 4.27 1.73 -14.40
CA ILE A 20 3.87 1.95 -15.80
C ILE A 20 3.09 3.27 -15.92
N GLY A 21 2.14 3.53 -15.01
CA GLY A 21 1.35 4.76 -14.99
C GLY A 21 2.22 6.01 -14.86
N ILE A 22 3.26 5.99 -14.01
CA ILE A 22 4.22 7.09 -13.88
C ILE A 22 4.98 7.30 -15.20
N VAL A 23 5.50 6.22 -15.79
CA VAL A 23 6.22 6.31 -17.07
C VAL A 23 5.32 6.86 -18.17
N VAL A 24 4.06 6.43 -18.24
CA VAL A 24 3.08 6.93 -19.20
C VAL A 24 2.81 8.43 -18.97
N LEU A 25 2.59 8.86 -17.73
CA LEU A 25 2.39 10.28 -17.42
C LEU A 25 3.59 11.14 -17.82
N LEU A 26 4.81 10.65 -17.58
CA LEU A 26 6.04 11.33 -17.98
C LEU A 26 6.19 11.44 -19.51
N ILE A 27 5.89 10.35 -20.24
CA ILE A 27 5.94 10.34 -21.70
C ILE A 27 4.88 11.28 -22.28
N VAL A 28 3.65 11.24 -21.77
CA VAL A 28 2.56 12.11 -22.19
C VAL A 28 2.91 13.57 -21.93
N GLY A 29 3.43 13.90 -20.75
CA GLY A 29 3.89 15.25 -20.42
C GLY A 29 5.02 15.70 -21.33
N MET A 30 6.04 14.85 -21.54
CA MET A 30 7.17 15.12 -22.42
C MET A 30 6.73 15.49 -23.85
N PHE A 31 5.87 14.67 -24.47
CA PHE A 31 5.37 14.98 -25.81
C PHE A 31 4.49 16.22 -25.82
N ALA A 32 3.57 16.36 -24.87
CA ALA A 32 2.67 17.52 -24.82
C ALA A 32 3.45 18.84 -24.69
N PHE A 33 4.40 18.93 -23.75
CA PHE A 33 5.19 20.15 -23.59
C PHE A 33 6.15 20.40 -24.76
N HIS A 34 6.69 19.35 -25.38
CA HIS A 34 7.50 19.49 -26.59
C HIS A 34 6.68 20.10 -27.74
N PHE A 35 5.46 19.62 -27.98
CA PHE A 35 4.61 20.12 -29.06
C PHE A 35 3.97 21.49 -28.74
N LEU A 36 3.62 21.75 -27.49
CA LEU A 36 2.90 22.96 -27.10
C LEU A 36 3.83 24.15 -26.86
N GLU A 37 5.02 23.93 -26.32
CA GLU A 37 5.99 25.00 -25.99
C GLU A 37 7.24 24.98 -26.88
N GLY A 38 7.46 23.92 -27.66
CA GLY A 38 8.66 23.79 -28.49
C GLY A 38 9.94 23.50 -27.68
N TRP A 39 9.82 23.16 -26.40
CA TRP A 39 10.96 22.85 -25.54
C TRP A 39 11.70 21.59 -26.01
N SER A 40 12.98 21.47 -25.67
CA SER A 40 13.71 20.23 -25.93
C SER A 40 13.07 19.06 -25.18
N TYR A 41 13.19 17.84 -25.73
CA TYR A 41 12.71 16.61 -25.07
C TYR A 41 13.18 16.47 -23.61
N GLN A 42 14.39 16.91 -23.32
CA GLN A 42 14.99 16.89 -21.99
C GLN A 42 14.30 17.89 -21.05
N GLU A 43 14.06 19.12 -21.50
CA GLU A 43 13.37 20.15 -20.73
C GLU A 43 11.89 19.78 -20.50
N SER A 44 11.22 19.25 -21.50
CA SER A 44 9.83 18.79 -21.40
C SER A 44 9.67 17.64 -20.39
N LEU A 45 10.55 16.65 -20.45
CA LEU A 45 10.55 15.53 -19.50
C LEU A 45 10.88 16.01 -18.07
N TYR A 46 11.86 16.90 -17.95
CA TYR A 46 12.24 17.48 -16.68
C TYR A 46 11.09 18.28 -16.05
N PHE A 47 10.45 19.17 -16.82
CA PHE A 47 9.28 19.92 -16.38
C PHE A 47 8.11 19.01 -15.97
N SER A 48 7.83 17.99 -16.77
CA SER A 48 6.78 17.00 -16.48
C SER A 48 7.04 16.25 -15.17
N ALA A 49 8.28 15.84 -14.90
CA ALA A 49 8.67 15.12 -13.69
C ALA A 49 8.62 15.99 -12.42
N ILE A 50 9.21 17.20 -12.45
CA ILE A 50 9.23 18.10 -11.29
C ILE A 50 7.84 18.65 -10.94
N SER A 51 6.95 18.76 -11.94
CA SER A 51 5.55 19.11 -11.76
C SER A 51 4.80 18.01 -11.01
N LEU A 52 4.98 16.74 -11.40
CA LEU A 52 4.40 15.60 -10.67
C LEU A 52 4.99 15.44 -9.27
N MET A 53 6.30 15.68 -9.11
CA MET A 53 6.97 15.64 -7.81
C MET A 53 6.64 16.84 -6.91
N THR A 54 5.71 17.71 -7.32
CA THR A 54 5.28 18.92 -6.59
C THR A 54 6.39 19.90 -6.23
N ARG A 55 7.63 19.65 -6.70
CA ARG A 55 8.77 20.52 -6.47
C ARG A 55 8.49 21.87 -7.13
N GLY A 56 7.95 21.83 -8.35
CA GLY A 56 7.83 23.00 -9.22
C GLY A 56 9.19 23.59 -9.56
N GLN A 57 9.28 24.27 -10.69
CA GLN A 57 10.48 25.01 -11.04
C GLN A 57 10.10 26.41 -11.46
N SER A 58 10.86 27.40 -10.96
CA SER A 58 10.56 28.81 -11.18
C SER A 58 11.02 29.32 -12.54
N ASN A 59 11.95 28.62 -13.20
CA ASN A 59 12.59 29.05 -14.44
C ASN A 59 12.03 28.37 -15.72
N LEU A 60 11.15 27.38 -15.60
CA LEU A 60 10.41 26.79 -16.71
C LEU A 60 8.93 26.80 -16.34
N PHE A 61 8.11 27.49 -17.12
CA PHE A 61 6.66 27.57 -16.93
C PHE A 61 5.97 27.67 -18.29
N PRO A 62 4.77 27.09 -18.45
CA PRO A 62 4.01 27.19 -19.69
C PRO A 62 3.75 28.66 -20.03
N THR A 63 4.12 29.08 -21.23
CA THR A 63 3.92 30.45 -21.72
C THR A 63 2.67 30.58 -22.58
N THR A 64 2.22 29.46 -23.15
CA THR A 64 1.05 29.40 -24.04
C THR A 64 -0.25 29.17 -23.25
N PHE A 65 -1.36 29.72 -23.73
CA PHE A 65 -2.68 29.49 -23.12
C PHE A 65 -3.06 28.00 -23.11
N LEU A 66 -2.77 27.29 -24.21
CA LEU A 66 -3.10 25.87 -24.37
C LEU A 66 -2.27 24.96 -23.45
N SER A 67 -0.97 25.24 -23.30
CA SER A 67 -0.08 24.51 -22.39
C SER A 67 -0.43 24.76 -20.92
N THR A 68 -0.92 25.96 -20.58
CA THR A 68 -1.41 26.28 -19.23
C THR A 68 -2.62 25.41 -18.86
N ILE A 69 -3.63 25.34 -19.74
CA ILE A 69 -4.81 24.48 -19.51
C ILE A 69 -4.39 23.01 -19.40
N PHE A 70 -3.51 22.56 -20.30
CA PHE A 70 -2.97 21.21 -20.25
C PHE A 70 -2.26 20.93 -18.93
N THR A 71 -1.43 21.86 -18.45
CA THR A 71 -0.69 21.73 -17.18
C THR A 71 -1.63 21.58 -15.99
N ILE A 72 -2.72 22.34 -15.96
CA ILE A 72 -3.74 22.23 -14.90
C ILE A 72 -4.37 20.84 -14.89
N LEU A 73 -4.81 20.35 -16.05
CA LEU A 73 -5.40 19.02 -16.18
C LEU A 73 -4.39 17.90 -15.84
N TYR A 74 -3.17 18.04 -16.33
CA TYR A 74 -2.07 17.13 -16.07
C TYR A 74 -1.76 17.03 -14.57
N LEU A 75 -1.69 18.17 -13.86
CA LEU A 75 -1.50 18.20 -12.42
C LEU A 75 -2.67 17.58 -11.68
N PHE A 76 -3.91 17.82 -12.10
CA PHE A 76 -5.09 17.22 -11.47
C PHE A 76 -5.06 15.69 -11.56
N ILE A 77 -4.76 15.15 -12.76
CA ILE A 77 -4.59 13.71 -12.98
C ILE A 77 -3.42 13.18 -12.15
N GLY A 78 -2.30 13.89 -12.13
CA GLY A 78 -1.12 13.56 -11.34
C GLY A 78 -1.42 13.45 -9.85
N VAL A 79 -2.19 14.39 -9.28
CA VAL A 79 -2.59 14.37 -7.88
C VAL A 79 -3.50 13.17 -7.58
N CYS A 80 -4.51 12.92 -8.39
CA CYS A 80 -5.37 11.73 -8.25
C CYS A 80 -4.54 10.44 -8.29
N PHE A 81 -3.56 10.38 -9.19
CA PHE A 81 -2.66 9.25 -9.32
C PHE A 81 -1.77 9.07 -8.08
N VAL A 82 -1.18 10.16 -7.56
CA VAL A 82 -0.35 10.12 -6.35
C VAL A 82 -1.16 9.66 -5.14
N ILE A 83 -2.40 10.13 -4.98
CA ILE A 83 -3.30 9.68 -3.91
C ILE A 83 -3.53 8.16 -4.01
N TYR A 84 -3.86 7.67 -5.21
CA TYR A 84 -4.06 6.24 -5.45
C TYR A 84 -2.79 5.41 -5.15
N ALA A 85 -1.63 5.91 -5.53
CA ALA A 85 -0.34 5.28 -5.24
C ALA A 85 -0.10 5.19 -3.71
N ILE A 86 -0.34 6.29 -2.98
CA ILE A 86 -0.20 6.33 -1.51
C ILE A 86 -1.18 5.35 -0.85
N THR A 87 -2.45 5.30 -1.25
CA THR A 87 -3.43 4.35 -0.70
C THR A 87 -3.01 2.89 -0.92
N THR A 88 -2.45 2.59 -2.08
CA THR A 88 -1.95 1.24 -2.41
C THR A 88 -0.73 0.88 -1.55
N LEU A 89 0.22 1.80 -1.40
CA LEU A 89 1.39 1.62 -0.53
C LEU A 89 1.01 1.47 0.94
N LEU A 90 0.03 2.25 1.42
CA LEU A 90 -0.46 2.16 2.79
C LEU A 90 -1.12 0.80 3.05
N SER A 91 -1.95 0.33 2.11
CA SER A 91 -2.57 -0.99 2.19
C SER A 91 -1.51 -2.09 2.24
N PHE A 92 -0.45 -1.98 1.44
CA PHE A 92 0.69 -2.88 1.49
C PHE A 92 1.40 -2.86 2.87
N TYR A 93 1.67 -1.68 3.41
CA TYR A 93 2.32 -1.53 4.71
C TYR A 93 1.47 -2.13 5.84
N ILE A 94 0.16 -1.89 5.83
CA ILE A 94 -0.78 -2.45 6.81
C ILE A 94 -0.80 -3.98 6.73
N SER A 95 -0.94 -4.56 5.54
CA SER A 95 -0.93 -6.01 5.36
C SER A 95 0.39 -6.65 5.84
N TYR A 96 1.52 -6.00 5.59
CA TYR A 96 2.83 -6.45 6.07
C TYR A 96 2.96 -6.36 7.60
N TYR A 97 2.46 -5.28 8.21
CA TYR A 97 2.54 -5.09 9.66
C TYR A 97 1.57 -6.01 10.41
N GLN A 98 0.36 -6.22 9.90
CA GLN A 98 -0.65 -7.09 10.53
C GLN A 98 -0.15 -8.52 10.72
N GLU A 99 0.52 -9.11 9.72
CA GLU A 99 1.16 -10.42 9.81
C GLU A 99 2.05 -10.53 11.06
N SER A 100 2.85 -9.49 11.34
CA SER A 100 3.77 -9.46 12.47
C SER A 100 3.06 -9.26 13.81
N VAL A 101 2.02 -8.42 13.85
CA VAL A 101 1.25 -8.15 15.07
C VAL A 101 0.39 -9.35 15.46
N VAL A 102 -0.27 -10.00 14.50
CA VAL A 102 -1.11 -11.18 14.74
C VAL A 102 -0.28 -12.37 15.22
N LYS A 103 0.91 -12.59 14.63
CA LYS A 103 1.85 -13.64 15.08
C LYS A 103 2.32 -13.40 16.51
N LYS A 104 2.71 -12.17 16.85
CA LYS A 104 3.10 -11.79 18.22
C LYS A 104 1.93 -11.96 19.20
N ALA A 105 0.74 -11.48 18.85
CA ALA A 105 -0.45 -11.60 19.68
C ALA A 105 -0.84 -13.07 19.92
N LYS A 106 -0.85 -13.92 18.88
CA LYS A 106 -1.10 -15.37 19.04
C LYS A 106 -0.06 -16.04 19.94
N ASN A 107 1.22 -15.71 19.78
CA ASN A 107 2.28 -16.27 20.62
C ASN A 107 2.15 -15.82 22.09
N LEU A 108 1.72 -14.58 22.34
CA LEU A 108 1.47 -14.08 23.70
C LEU A 108 0.21 -14.70 24.31
N VAL A 109 -0.90 -14.76 23.56
CA VAL A 109 -2.15 -15.41 24.00
C VAL A 109 -1.93 -16.90 24.24
N GLY A 110 -1.15 -17.60 23.42
CA GLY A 110 -0.77 -18.99 23.65
C GLY A 110 0.08 -19.22 24.91
N LYS A 111 0.89 -18.23 25.30
CA LYS A 111 1.65 -18.24 26.57
C LYS A 111 0.80 -17.87 27.79
N LEU A 112 -0.23 -17.05 27.59
CA LEU A 112 -1.15 -16.59 28.64
C LEU A 112 -2.36 -17.51 28.83
N GLN A 113 -2.62 -18.42 27.88
CA GLN A 113 -3.59 -19.49 28.10
C GLN A 113 -3.11 -20.30 29.31
N PRO A 114 -3.83 -20.27 30.45
CA PRO A 114 -3.44 -21.07 31.58
C PRO A 114 -3.43 -22.52 31.11
N LYS A 115 -2.30 -23.19 31.31
CA LYS A 115 -2.17 -24.65 31.21
C LYS A 115 -3.43 -25.17 31.88
N LYS A 116 -4.37 -25.77 31.13
CA LYS A 116 -5.62 -26.28 31.71
C LYS A 116 -5.17 -27.21 32.83
N GLU A 117 -5.27 -26.72 34.06
CA GLU A 117 -4.92 -27.46 35.25
C GLU A 117 -5.76 -28.72 35.12
N GLN A 118 -5.09 -29.84 34.93
CA GLN A 118 -5.72 -31.14 34.89
C GLN A 118 -6.30 -31.32 36.28
N LYS A 119 -7.53 -30.84 36.48
CA LYS A 119 -8.27 -30.92 37.72
C LYS A 119 -8.51 -32.42 37.93
N LYS A 120 -7.54 -33.09 38.59
CA LYS A 120 -7.68 -34.46 39.05
C LYS A 120 -9.00 -34.50 39.79
N PRO A 121 -9.92 -35.41 39.42
CA PRO A 121 -11.23 -35.46 40.06
C PRO A 121 -11.01 -35.52 41.56
N ASP A 122 -11.60 -34.56 42.26
CA ASP A 122 -11.41 -34.39 43.68
C ASP A 122 -11.67 -35.73 44.38
N LYS A 123 -10.75 -36.16 45.26
CA LYS A 123 -10.81 -37.48 45.91
C LYS A 123 -12.17 -37.78 46.54
N TRP A 124 -12.91 -36.76 46.99
CA TRP A 124 -14.26 -36.91 47.55
C TRP A 124 -15.27 -37.50 46.57
N ILE A 125 -15.12 -37.31 45.25
CA ILE A 125 -16.02 -37.91 44.24
C ILE A 125 -15.81 -39.43 44.17
N ILE A 126 -14.56 -39.86 44.29
CA ILE A 126 -14.18 -41.28 44.24
C ILE A 126 -14.58 -41.98 45.55
N LEU A 127 -14.45 -41.29 46.69
CA LEU A 127 -14.84 -41.80 48.00
C LEU A 127 -16.36 -41.93 48.14
N LYS A 128 -17.13 -40.91 47.74
CA LYS A 128 -18.60 -40.99 47.72
C LYS A 128 -19.13 -42.13 46.84
N ARG A 129 -18.41 -42.46 45.76
CA ARG A 129 -18.78 -43.58 44.88
C ARG A 129 -18.46 -44.95 45.50
N LYS A 130 -17.52 -45.03 46.45
CA LYS A 130 -17.23 -46.26 47.21
C LYS A 130 -18.20 -46.46 48.38
N GLU A 131 -18.61 -45.41 49.08
CA GLU A 131 -19.62 -45.52 50.15
C GLU A 131 -21.00 -45.95 49.65
N LYS A 132 -21.43 -45.51 48.46
CA LYS A 132 -22.71 -45.93 47.87
C LYS A 132 -22.74 -47.36 47.33
N LYS A 133 -21.61 -48.08 47.33
CA LYS A 133 -21.47 -49.44 46.76
C LYS A 133 -21.27 -50.53 47.81
N ASN A 134 -21.18 -50.16 49.09
CA ASN A 134 -21.33 -51.07 50.24
C ASN A 134 -22.67 -50.80 50.91
#